data_AF-A0A7S2JAR6-F1
#
_entry.id   AF-A0A7S2JAR6-F1
#
_cell.length_a   1.000
_cell.length_b   1.000
_cell.length_c   1.000
_cell.angle_alpha   90.00
_cell.angle_beta   90.00
_cell.angle_gamma   90.00
#
_symmetry.space_group_name_H-M   'P 1'
#
loop_
_entity.id
_entity.type
_entity.pdbx_description
1 polymer ?
#
loop_
_entity_poly.entity_id
_entity_poly.type
_entity_poly.pdbx_seq_one_letter_code
_entity_poly.pdbx_strand_id
1 'polypeptide(L)'
;AHLAESGAPVAGLCLACPSTKLEARAEKAAALAAPVLLVWAKDDDVIPFAAHEPFLEELKARPAGPTVFAPTQAGGHNVHKMARSDPSIHAKLVEWPDLALGPLAAGSSLL
;
A
#
# COMPACT_ATOMS: atom_id res chain seq x y z
N ALA A 1 30.37 5.71 12.71
CA ALA A 1 29.82 4.49 12.09
C ALA A 1 29.03 4.92 10.87
N HIS A 2 29.62 4.81 9.69
CA HIS A 2 28.97 5.18 8.44
C HIS A 2 28.72 3.89 7.67
N LEU A 3 27.57 3.27 7.92
CA LEU A 3 27.05 2.23 7.04
C LEU A 3 26.27 2.98 5.96
N ALA A 4 26.71 2.82 4.72
CA ALA A 4 26.05 3.40 3.57
C ALA A 4 24.61 2.86 3.47
N GLU A 5 23.62 3.71 3.73
CA GLU A 5 22.24 3.48 3.27
C GLU A 5 22.22 3.70 1.76
N SER A 6 22.74 2.74 1.00
CA SER A 6 22.86 2.81 -0.47
C SER A 6 21.57 2.45 -1.20
N GLY A 7 20.41 2.65 -0.56
CA GLY A 7 19.10 2.51 -1.17
C GLY A 7 18.55 3.87 -1.58
N ALA A 8 18.09 4.01 -2.82
CA ALA A 8 17.28 5.17 -3.17
C ALA A 8 16.02 5.17 -2.27
N PRO A 9 15.64 6.32 -1.66
CA PRO A 9 14.45 6.38 -0.83
C PRO A 9 13.22 5.97 -1.64
N VAL A 10 12.42 5.06 -1.10
CA VAL A 10 11.18 4.63 -1.72
C VAL A 10 10.14 5.73 -1.55
N ALA A 11 9.76 6.38 -2.65
CA ALA A 11 8.80 7.48 -2.64
C ALA A 11 7.36 7.06 -2.27
N GLY A 12 7.00 5.81 -2.53
CA GLY A 12 5.69 5.26 -2.23
C GLY A 12 5.57 3.79 -2.58
N LEU A 13 4.63 3.10 -1.96
CA LEU A 13 4.33 1.70 -2.18
C LEU A 13 2.89 1.52 -2.67
N CYS A 14 2.70 0.68 -3.68
CA CYS A 14 1.37 0.21 -4.06
C CYS A 14 1.31 -1.30 -3.81
N LEU A 15 0.42 -1.71 -2.92
CA LEU A 15 0.19 -3.10 -2.52
C LEU A 15 -1.20 -3.50 -2.98
N ALA A 16 -1.30 -4.54 -3.81
CA ALA A 16 -2.57 -5.04 -4.31
C ALA A 16 -2.75 -6.50 -3.88
N CYS A 17 -3.76 -6.75 -3.03
CA CYS A 17 -4.00 -8.04 -2.36
C CYS A 17 -2.71 -8.72 -1.86
N PRO A 18 -1.90 -8.06 -1.02
CA PRO A 18 -0.65 -8.64 -0.53
C PRO A 18 -0.90 -9.93 0.25
N SER A 19 0.07 -10.85 0.17
CA SER A 19 0.04 -12.11 0.93
C SER A 19 -0.09 -11.85 2.43
N THR A 20 -0.90 -12.67 3.09
CA THR A 20 -1.07 -12.65 4.55
C THR A 20 0.00 -13.46 5.28
N LYS A 21 0.81 -14.25 4.56
CA LYS A 21 1.85 -15.12 5.10
C LYS A 21 3.18 -14.40 5.31
N LEU A 22 3.14 -13.13 5.70
CA LEU A 22 4.35 -12.34 5.93
C LEU A 22 4.84 -12.56 7.37
N GLU A 23 6.01 -13.18 7.53
CA GLU A 23 6.68 -13.23 8.83
C GLU A 23 7.05 -11.82 9.31
N ALA A 24 6.90 -11.58 10.61
CA ALA A 24 7.14 -10.27 11.25
C ALA A 24 6.38 -9.11 10.56
N ARG A 25 5.13 -9.35 10.14
CA ARG A 25 4.31 -8.38 9.39
C ARG A 25 4.22 -7.02 10.06
N ALA A 26 3.92 -6.99 11.37
CA ALA A 26 3.79 -5.75 12.12
C ALA A 26 5.11 -4.96 12.20
N GLU A 27 6.24 -5.63 12.40
CA GLU A 27 7.57 -5.00 12.40
C GLU A 27 7.89 -4.40 11.03
N LYS A 28 7.65 -5.17 9.96
CA LYS A 28 7.83 -4.70 8.58
C LYS A 28 6.92 -3.52 8.25
N ALA A 29 5.66 -3.56 8.68
CA ALA A 29 4.71 -2.45 8.50
C ALA A 29 5.17 -1.18 9.24
N ALA A 30 5.69 -1.33 10.46
CA ALA A 30 6.21 -0.22 11.26
C ALA A 30 7.48 0.41 10.65
N ALA A 31 8.31 -0.39 9.96
CA ALA A 31 9.50 0.08 9.28
C ALA A 31 9.23 0.85 7.97
N LEU A 32 8.00 0.80 7.44
CA LEU A 32 7.62 1.54 6.23
C LEU A 32 7.37 3.02 6.55
N ALA A 33 8.29 3.90 6.14
CA ALA A 33 8.10 5.35 6.25
C ALA A 33 7.41 5.98 5.01
N ALA A 34 7.24 5.20 3.93
CA ALA A 34 6.68 5.69 2.67
C ALA A 34 5.14 5.71 2.69
N PRO A 35 4.49 6.60 1.92
CA PRO A 35 3.08 6.48 1.59
C PRO A 35 2.75 5.09 1.04
N VAL A 36 1.60 4.53 1.42
CA VAL A 36 1.13 3.21 0.94
C VAL A 36 -0.28 3.34 0.36
N LEU A 37 -0.45 2.88 -0.87
CA LEU A 37 -1.74 2.56 -1.48
C LEU A 37 -1.99 1.07 -1.30
N LEU A 38 -3.05 0.71 -0.57
CA LEU A 38 -3.52 -0.66 -0.42
C LEU A 38 -4.79 -0.86 -1.24
N VAL A 39 -4.72 -1.69 -2.27
CA VAL A 39 -5.84 -2.06 -3.15
C VAL A 39 -6.27 -3.49 -2.84
N TRP A 40 -7.58 -3.73 -2.78
CA TRP A 40 -8.11 -5.08 -2.57
C TRP A 40 -9.46 -5.27 -3.24
N ALA A 41 -9.64 -6.38 -3.95
CA ALA A 41 -10.93 -6.73 -4.54
C ALA A 41 -11.79 -7.54 -3.56
N LYS A 42 -13.07 -7.20 -3.45
CA LYS A 42 -14.00 -7.90 -2.57
C LYS A 42 -14.30 -9.32 -3.02
N ASP A 43 -14.17 -9.59 -4.32
CA ASP A 43 -14.32 -10.90 -4.95
C ASP A 43 -13.00 -11.68 -5.08
N ASP A 44 -11.95 -11.30 -4.33
CA ASP A 44 -10.70 -12.07 -4.29
C ASP A 44 -10.93 -13.45 -3.65
N ASP A 45 -10.78 -14.48 -4.47
CA ASP A 45 -10.92 -15.89 -4.14
C ASP A 45 -9.60 -16.58 -3.74
N VAL A 46 -8.47 -15.88 -3.88
CA VAL A 46 -7.14 -16.35 -3.48
C VAL A 46 -6.81 -15.86 -2.06
N ILE A 47 -7.05 -14.59 -1.79
CA ILE A 47 -6.91 -13.99 -0.46
C ILE A 47 -8.20 -13.25 -0.10
N PRO A 48 -9.04 -13.82 0.79
CA PRO A 48 -10.34 -13.26 1.13
C PRO A 48 -10.26 -11.80 1.54
N PHE A 49 -11.23 -10.99 1.12
CA PHE A 49 -11.26 -9.55 1.38
C PHE A 49 -11.01 -9.22 2.85
N ALA A 50 -11.63 -9.93 3.81
CA ALA A 50 -11.46 -9.69 5.25
C ALA A 50 -9.99 -9.75 5.73
N ALA A 51 -9.10 -10.40 4.98
CA ALA A 51 -7.70 -10.53 5.34
C ALA A 51 -6.92 -9.20 5.25
N HIS A 52 -7.49 -8.16 4.62
CA HIS A 52 -6.90 -6.83 4.60
C HIS A 52 -6.90 -6.17 5.98
N GLU A 53 -7.88 -6.45 6.84
CA GLU A 53 -8.16 -5.67 8.05
C GLU A 53 -6.94 -5.60 8.99
N PRO A 54 -6.34 -6.72 9.43
CA PRO A 54 -5.22 -6.65 10.37
C PRO A 54 -4.01 -5.92 9.80
N PHE A 55 -3.76 -6.10 8.50
CA PHE A 55 -2.63 -5.45 7.85
C PHE A 55 -2.89 -3.94 7.63
N LEU A 56 -4.13 -3.57 7.32
CA LEU A 56 -4.52 -2.16 7.22
C LEU A 56 -4.40 -1.44 8.57
N GLU A 57 -4.76 -2.09 9.67
CA GLU A 57 -4.57 -1.55 11.02
C GLU A 57 -3.08 -1.32 11.32
N GLU A 58 -2.23 -2.31 11.07
CA GLU A 58 -0.77 -2.18 11.23
C GLU A 58 -0.19 -1.04 10.37
N LEU A 59 -0.62 -0.95 9.10
CA LEU A 59 -0.21 0.12 8.18
C LEU A 59 -0.74 1.50 8.57
N LYS A 60 -1.82 1.60 9.35
CA LYS A 60 -2.33 2.89 9.85
C LYS A 60 -1.73 3.28 11.19
N ALA A 61 -1.27 2.31 11.98
CA ALA A 61 -0.66 2.52 13.28
C ALA A 61 0.81 3.00 13.22
N ARG A 62 1.44 2.92 12.04
CA ARG A 62 2.82 3.33 11.85
C ARG A 62 3.03 4.84 12.09
N PRO A 63 4.22 5.25 12.59
CA PRO A 63 4.48 6.65 12.95
C PRO A 63 4.64 7.58 11.75
N ALA A 64 4.94 7.06 10.56
CA ALA A 64 5.20 7.86 9.36
C ALA A 64 4.65 7.19 8.10
N GLY A 65 4.40 7.99 7.06
CA GLY A 65 3.86 7.54 5.77
C GLY A 65 2.35 7.32 5.83
N PRO A 66 1.53 8.05 5.06
CA PRO A 66 0.07 7.87 5.07
C PRO A 66 -0.37 6.58 4.34
N THR A 67 -1.44 5.94 4.82
CA THR A 67 -2.07 4.79 4.13
C THR A 67 -3.38 5.19 3.47
N VAL A 68 -3.49 4.96 2.17
CA VAL A 68 -4.73 5.04 1.39
C VAL A 68 -5.23 3.63 1.15
N PHE A 69 -6.44 3.31 1.64
CA PHE A 69 -7.11 2.05 1.33
C PHE A 69 -8.13 2.28 0.20
N ALA A 70 -8.03 1.49 -0.86
CA ALA A 70 -8.87 1.58 -2.05
C ALA A 70 -9.47 0.20 -2.37
N PRO A 71 -10.56 -0.19 -1.70
CA PRO A 71 -11.25 -1.42 -2.03
C PRO A 71 -12.00 -1.29 -3.36
N THR A 72 -12.11 -2.38 -4.10
CA THR A 72 -12.96 -2.48 -5.29
C THR A 72 -13.91 -3.65 -5.19
N GLN A 73 -15.05 -3.58 -5.88
CA GLN A 73 -16.06 -4.65 -5.83
C GLN A 73 -15.60 -5.91 -6.59
N ALA A 74 -14.81 -5.73 -7.65
CA ALA A 74 -14.51 -6.80 -8.60
C ALA A 74 -13.07 -6.76 -9.12
N GLY A 75 -12.57 -7.91 -9.57
CA GLY A 75 -11.25 -8.06 -10.19
C GLY A 75 -10.46 -9.27 -9.69
N GLY A 76 -10.91 -9.90 -8.61
CA GLY A 76 -10.24 -11.03 -7.96
C GLY A 76 -8.79 -10.71 -7.59
N HIS A 77 -7.92 -11.71 -7.57
CA HIS A 77 -6.50 -11.54 -7.27
C HIS A 77 -5.65 -10.96 -8.43
N ASN A 78 -6.17 -9.99 -9.19
CA ASN A 78 -5.54 -9.50 -10.41
C ASN A 78 -5.64 -7.97 -10.54
N VAL A 79 -4.52 -7.26 -10.34
CA VAL A 79 -4.45 -5.78 -10.43
C VAL A 79 -4.99 -5.23 -11.75
N HIS A 80 -4.63 -5.87 -12.87
CA HIS A 80 -5.10 -5.42 -14.19
C HIS A 80 -6.62 -5.60 -14.37
N LYS A 81 -7.23 -6.60 -13.71
CA LYS A 81 -8.68 -6.77 -13.72
C LYS A 81 -9.35 -5.76 -12.80
N MET A 82 -8.80 -5.50 -11.62
CA MET A 82 -9.28 -4.43 -10.73
C MET A 82 -9.33 -3.08 -11.45
N ALA A 83 -8.24 -2.70 -12.13
CA ALA A 83 -8.16 -1.46 -12.87
C ALA A 83 -9.16 -1.40 -14.04
N ARG A 84 -9.43 -2.53 -14.71
CA ARG A 84 -10.44 -2.58 -15.79
C ARG A 84 -11.87 -2.53 -15.27
N SER A 85 -12.13 -3.19 -14.14
CA SER A 85 -13.46 -3.30 -13.53
C SER A 85 -13.88 -2.04 -12.80
N ASP A 86 -12.93 -1.22 -12.35
CA ASP A 86 -13.18 -0.04 -11.54
C ASP A 86 -12.30 1.14 -11.99
N PRO A 87 -12.89 2.12 -12.72
CA PRO A 87 -12.16 3.30 -13.19
C PRO A 87 -11.52 4.12 -12.06
N SER A 88 -12.08 4.08 -10.85
CA SER A 88 -11.52 4.81 -9.71
C SER A 88 -10.22 4.17 -9.22
N ILE A 89 -10.10 2.84 -9.27
CA ILE A 89 -8.85 2.13 -9.00
C ILE A 89 -7.83 2.42 -10.08
N HIS A 90 -8.23 2.40 -11.36
CA HIS A 90 -7.34 2.76 -12.46
C HIS A 90 -6.76 4.16 -12.26
N ALA A 91 -7.61 5.16 -12.00
CA ALA A 91 -7.17 6.53 -11.74
C ALA A 91 -6.19 6.58 -10.57
N LYS A 92 -6.51 5.96 -9.42
CA LYS A 92 -5.62 5.90 -8.26
C LYS A 92 -4.26 5.27 -8.58
N LEU A 93 -4.22 4.19 -9.35
CA LEU A 93 -2.97 3.52 -9.73
C LEU A 93 -2.11 4.40 -10.64
N VAL A 94 -2.73 5.15 -11.55
CA VAL A 94 -2.04 6.07 -12.47
C VAL A 94 -1.53 7.32 -11.73
N GLU A 95 -2.34 7.88 -10.82
CA GLU A 95 -2.02 9.08 -10.04
C GLU A 95 -1.07 8.82 -8.87
N TRP A 96 -0.94 7.56 -8.44
CA TRP A 96 -0.19 7.20 -7.23
C TRP A 96 1.25 7.73 -7.20
N PRO A 97 2.06 7.65 -8.28
CA PRO A 97 3.41 8.21 -8.27
C PRO A 97 3.44 9.71 -7.92
N ASP A 98 2.53 10.49 -8.50
CA ASP A 98 2.45 11.94 -8.26
C ASP A 98 1.94 12.24 -6.85
N LEU A 99 0.94 11.48 -6.37
CA LEU A 99 0.43 11.61 -5.01
C LEU A 99 1.50 11.27 -3.97
N ALA A 100 2.26 10.20 -4.21
CA ALA A 100 3.30 9.71 -3.32
C ALA A 100 4.51 10.66 -3.28
N LEU A 101 4.92 11.24 -4.42
CA LEU A 101 6.01 12.22 -4.50
C LEU A 101 5.60 13.62 -4.06
N GLY A 102 4.33 13.97 -4.17
CA GLY A 102 3.81 15.31 -3.88
C GLY A 102 3.12 15.39 -2.51
N PRO A 103 1.78 15.50 -2.48
CA PRO A 103 1.03 15.85 -1.27
C PRO A 103 1.21 14.85 -0.12
N LEU A 104 1.53 13.59 -0.40
CA LEU A 104 1.74 12.57 0.64
C LEU A 104 3.19 12.50 1.13
N ALA A 105 4.16 13.00 0.36
CA ALA A 105 5.57 13.02 0.75
C ALA A 105 5.84 13.96 1.93
N ALA A 106 5.11 15.08 2.01
CA ALA A 106 5.27 16.08 3.06
C ALA A 106 5.02 15.54 4.49
N GLY A 107 4.28 14.42 4.61
CA GLY A 107 4.05 13.72 5.88
C GLY A 107 5.18 12.78 6.32
N SER A 108 6.19 12.55 5.48
CA SER A 108 7.32 11.63 5.76
C SER A 108 8.63 12.35 6.09
N SER A 109 8.65 13.69 6.14
CA SER A 109 9.87 14.51 6.24
C SER A 109 10.17 15.10 7.63
N LEU A 110 9.62 14.54 8.71
CA LEU A 110 9.87 15.01 10.08
C LEU A 110 10.31 13.88 11.02
N LEU A 111 11.46 13.27 10.74
CA LEU A 111 12.34 12.64 11.74
C LEU A 111 13.79 12.69 11.24
#